data_AF-A0A955VUK1-F1
#
_entry.id   AF-A0A955VUK1-F1
#
_cell.length_a   1.000
_cell.length_b   1.000
_cell.length_c   1.000
_cell.angle_alpha   90.00
_cell.angle_beta   90.00
_cell.angle_gamma   90.00
#
_symmetry.space_group_name_H-M   'P 1'
#
loop_
_entity.id
_entity.type
_entity.pdbx_description
1 polymer ?
#
loop_
_entity_poly.entity_id
_entity_poly.type
_entity_poly.pdbx_seq_one_letter_code
_entity_poly.pdbx_strand_id
1 'polypeptide(L)' 'MTERRTPNDQRSNARNPNNSAHREGQNHRANQMNPNNPAHQAARDNRANQLNPNHAPTKRGR' A
#
# COMPACT_ATOMS: atom_id res chain seq x y z
N MET A 1 -32.31 -4.38 23.17
CA MET A 1 -31.00 -4.98 23.53
C MET A 1 -30.03 -4.60 22.44
N THR A 2 -29.06 -3.73 22.71
CA THR A 2 -28.04 -3.36 21.72
C THR A 2 -26.96 -4.43 21.74
N GLU A 3 -26.93 -5.31 20.74
CA GLU A 3 -25.88 -6.32 20.62
C GLU A 3 -24.51 -5.62 20.58
N ARG A 4 -23.72 -5.85 21.64
CA ARG A 4 -22.36 -5.34 21.73
C ARG A 4 -21.53 -6.05 20.67
N ARG A 5 -21.17 -5.34 19.60
CA ARG A 5 -20.23 -5.84 18.59
C ARG A 5 -18.95 -6.29 19.28
N THR A 6 -18.63 -7.56 19.14
CA THR A 6 -17.42 -8.14 19.69
C THR A 6 -16.23 -7.77 18.79
N PRO A 7 -14.99 -7.82 19.31
CA PRO A 7 -13.80 -7.68 18.47
C PRO A 7 -13.73 -8.70 17.33
N ASN A 8 -14.40 -9.85 17.46
CA ASN A 8 -14.49 -10.84 16.39
C ASN A 8 -15.42 -10.36 15.27
N ASP A 9 -16.55 -9.73 15.60
CA ASP A 9 -17.48 -9.18 14.60
C ASP A 9 -16.84 -8.06 13.78
N GLN A 10 -16.01 -7.23 14.42
CA GLN A 10 -15.23 -6.19 13.72
C GLN A 10 -14.21 -6.80 12.75
N ARG A 11 -13.47 -7.84 13.17
CA ARG A 11 -12.50 -8.54 12.33
C ARG A 11 -13.16 -9.26 11.16
N SER A 12 -14.27 -9.95 11.42
CA SER A 12 -15.06 -10.63 10.40
C SER A 12 -15.57 -9.64 9.37
N ASN A 13 -16.11 -8.49 9.79
CA ASN A 13 -16.52 -7.44 8.86
C ASN A 13 -15.34 -6.88 8.05
N ALA A 14 -14.18 -6.67 8.66
CA ALA A 14 -12.99 -6.17 7.97
C ALA A 14 -12.40 -7.16 6.96
N ARG A 15 -12.62 -8.47 7.15
CA ARG A 15 -12.15 -9.55 6.26
C ARG A 15 -13.23 -10.13 5.37
N ASN A 16 -14.46 -9.63 5.46
CA ASN A 16 -15.57 -10.08 4.64
C ASN A 16 -15.32 -9.68 3.18
N PRO A 17 -15.16 -10.62 2.24
CA PRO A 17 -14.91 -10.32 0.84
C PRO A 17 -16.09 -9.62 0.16
N ASN A 18 -17.30 -9.68 0.73
CA ASN A 18 -18.48 -8.96 0.25
C ASN A 18 -18.62 -7.56 0.85
N ASN A 19 -17.79 -7.18 1.83
CA ASN A 19 -17.73 -5.82 2.34
C ASN A 19 -17.05 -4.90 1.31
N SER A 20 -17.70 -3.79 0.96
CA SER A 20 -17.18 -2.78 0.01
C SER A 20 -15.82 -2.23 0.44
N ALA A 21 -15.65 -1.91 1.73
CA ALA A 21 -14.39 -1.38 2.26
C ALA A 21 -13.25 -2.40 2.14
N HIS A 22 -13.55 -3.69 2.31
CA HIS A 22 -12.55 -4.75 2.11
C HIS A 22 -12.10 -4.81 0.65
N ARG A 23 -13.05 -4.79 -0.29
CA ARG A 23 -12.77 -4.81 -1.73
C ARG A 23 -11.99 -3.58 -2.19
N GLU A 24 -12.39 -2.40 -1.73
CA GLU A 24 -11.69 -1.15 -2.02
C GLU A 24 -10.25 -1.18 -1.52
N GLY A 25 -10.03 -1.66 -0.29
CA GLY A 25 -8.68 -1.83 0.26
C GLY A 25 -7.81 -2.80 -0.56
N GLN A 26 -8.36 -3.92 -1.02
CA GLN A 26 -7.65 -4.86 -1.89
C GLN A 26 -7.31 -4.23 -3.25
N ASN A 27 -8.26 -3.53 -3.87
CA ASN A 27 -8.05 -2.85 -5.15
C ASN A 27 -6.98 -1.75 -5.05
N HIS A 28 -7.04 -0.93 -3.99
CA HIS A 28 -6.01 0.08 -3.74
C HIS A 28 -4.63 -0.55 -3.58
N ARG A 29 -4.53 -1.65 -2.82
CA ARG A 29 -3.28 -2.37 -2.63
C ARG A 29 -2.77 -2.96 -3.94
N ALA A 30 -3.64 -3.57 -4.73
CA ALA A 30 -3.28 -4.13 -6.03
C ALA A 30 -2.76 -3.03 -6.97
N ASN A 31 -3.45 -1.89 -7.05
CA ASN A 31 -3.02 -0.75 -7.85
C ASN A 31 -1.65 -0.21 -7.41
N GLN A 32 -1.40 -0.13 -6.09
CA GLN A 32 -0.09 0.30 -5.56
C GLN A 32 1.04 -0.67 -5.88
N MET A 33 0.76 -1.98 -5.93
CA MET A 33 1.77 -3.01 -6.22
C MET A 33 1.83 -3.41 -7.70
N ASN A 34 1.00 -2.81 -8.55
CA ASN A 34 0.99 -3.11 -9.98
C ASN A 34 2.28 -2.58 -10.62
N PRO A 35 3.16 -3.44 -11.18
CA PRO A 35 4.40 -3.01 -11.81
C PRO A 35 4.18 -2.12 -13.05
N ASN A 36 3.01 -2.22 -13.69
CA ASN A 36 2.64 -1.39 -14.82
C ASN A 36 2.04 -0.03 -14.40
N ASN A 37 1.84 0.21 -13.10
CA ASN A 37 1.40 1.51 -12.61
C ASN A 37 2.59 2.49 -12.62
N PRO A 38 2.49 3.65 -13.31
CA PRO A 38 3.56 4.66 -13.34
C PRO A 38 4.01 5.12 -11.95
N ALA A 39 3.08 5.20 -10.99
CA ALA A 39 3.42 5.59 -9.62
C ALA A 39 4.27 4.53 -8.90
N HIS A 40 4.03 3.24 -9.15
CA HIS A 40 4.85 2.16 -8.61
C HIS A 40 6.25 2.18 -9.22
N GLN A 41 6.35 2.43 -10.53
CA GLN A 41 7.64 2.57 -11.23
C GLN A 41 8.44 3.76 -10.68
N ALA A 42 7.83 4.94 -10.60
CA ALA A 42 8.48 6.13 -10.05
C ALA A 42 8.96 5.91 -8.60
N ALA A 43 8.18 5.24 -7.76
CA ALA A 43 8.59 4.92 -6.39
C ALA A 43 9.80 3.96 -6.36
N ARG A 44 9.85 2.98 -7.27
CA ARG A 44 10.99 2.06 -7.41
C ARG A 44 12.24 2.79 -7.89
N ASP A 45 12.12 3.63 -8.90
CA ASP A 45 13.23 4.41 -9.46
C ASP A 45 13.79 5.39 -8.43
N ASN A 46 12.93 6.10 -7.71
CA ASN A 46 13.34 6.99 -6.63
C ASN A 46 14.11 6.23 -5.55
N ARG A 47 13.65 5.04 -5.15
CA ARG A 47 14.35 4.21 -4.18
C ARG A 47 15.70 3.71 -4.72
N ALA A 48 15.76 3.30 -5.99
CA ALA A 48 17.00 2.87 -6.62
C ALA A 48 18.02 4.04 -6.67
N ASN A 49 17.56 5.24 -7.05
CA ASN A 49 18.35 6.46 -7.08
C ASN A 49 18.87 6.89 -5.72
N GLN A 50 18.09 6.70 -4.64
CA GLN A 50 18.53 6.95 -3.27
C GLN A 50 19.60 5.95 -2.80
N LEU A 51 19.49 4.69 -3.21
CA LEU A 51 20.44 3.63 -2.83
C LEU A 51 21.68 3.59 -3.71
N ASN A 52 21.67 4.29 -4.85
CA ASN A 52 22.82 4.38 -5.72
C ASN A 52 23.82 5.42 -5.18
N PRO A 53 24.97 5.02 -4.60
CA PRO A 53 25.98 5.96 -4.12
C PRO A 53 26.64 6.73 -5.26
N ASN A 54 26.45 6.25 -6.51
CA ASN A 54 26.97 6.90 -7.70
C ASN A 54 26.01 7.92 -8.34
N HIS A 55 24.77 8.04 -7.85
CA HIS A 55 23.77 8.95 -8.37
C HIS A 55 24.10 10.41 -7.99
N ALA A 56 24.06 11.34 -8.94
CA ALA A 56 24.60 12.69 -8.74
C ALA A 56 23.96 13.49 -7.57
N PRO A 57 22.64 13.38 -7.30
CA PRO A 57 22.01 13.97 -6.12
C PRO A 57 22.46 13.36 -4.78
N THR A 58 22.72 12.04 -4.72
CA THR A 58 23.18 11.38 -3.49
C THR A 58 24.66 11.65 -3.21
N LYS A 59 25.45 12.01 -4.23
CA LYS A 59 26.86 12.43 -4.09
C LYS A 59 27.06 13.82 -3.47
N ARG A 60 26.09 14.73 -3.57
CA ARG A 60 26.25 16.12 -3.09
C ARG A 60 26.00 16.32 -1.58
N GLY A 61 25.72 15.24 -0.84
CA GLY A 61 25.37 15.28 0.58
C GLY A 61 26.37 14.64 1.54
N ARG A 62 27.63 14.42 1.15
CA ARG A 62 28.72 14.00 2.05
C ARG A 62 29.90 14.96 1.97
#